data_AF-A0A8T4JB90-F1
#
_entry.id   AF-A0A8T4JB90-F1
#
_cell.length_a   1.000
_cell.length_b   1.000
_cell.length_c   1.000
_cell.angle_alpha   90.00
_cell.angle_beta   90.00
_cell.angle_gamma   90.00
#
_symmetry.space_group_name_H-M   'P 1'
#
loop_
_entity.id
_entity.type
_entity.pdbx_description
1 polymer ?
#
loop_
_entity_poly.entity_id
_entity_poly.type
_entity_poly.pdbx_seq_one_letter_code
_entity_poly.pdbx_strand_id
1 'polypeptide(L)' 'WIDVEKDIIHDYYNGLVEQQKKLEEQLKNLEKRLKNKAYVDSAPKKLVDETKAQKTEVEEALKRITKQANSIEETLRNI' A
#
# COMPACT_ATOMS: atom_id res chain seq x y z
N TRP A 1 16.02 -15.74 24.09
CA TRP A 1 16.06 -14.29 23.83
C TRP A 1 16.12 -14.01 22.34
N ILE A 2 17.09 -14.58 21.59
CA ILE A 2 17.18 -14.42 20.12
C ILE A 2 15.93 -14.92 19.37
N ASP A 3 15.33 -16.03 19.78
CA ASP A 3 14.14 -16.57 19.09
C ASP A 3 12.91 -15.66 19.23
N VAL A 4 12.74 -15.04 20.41
CA VAL A 4 11.63 -14.11 20.68
C VAL A 4 11.77 -12.84 19.83
N GLU A 5 12.99 -12.35 19.63
CA GLU A 5 13.23 -11.19 18.76
C GLU A 5 12.95 -11.52 17.29
N LYS A 6 13.33 -12.73 16.83
CA LYS A 6 13.01 -13.20 15.47
C LYS A 6 11.51 -13.29 15.24
N ASP A 7 10.75 -13.83 16.20
CA ASP A 7 9.29 -13.93 16.12
C ASP A 7 8.64 -12.54 16.04
N ILE A 8 9.07 -11.59 16.86
CA ILE A 8 8.56 -10.21 16.84
C ILE A 8 8.83 -9.54 15.48
N ILE A 9 10.03 -9.69 14.92
CA ILE A 9 10.38 -9.12 13.61
C ILE A 9 9.55 -9.78 12.50
N HIS A 10 9.33 -11.09 12.60
CA HIS A 10 8.51 -11.82 11.63
C HIS A 10 7.04 -11.39 11.66
N ASP A 11 6.45 -11.24 12.85
CA ASP A 11 5.09 -10.74 13.02
C ASP A 11 4.94 -9.32 12.50
N TYR A 12 5.92 -8.45 12.76
CA TYR A 12 5.94 -7.10 12.23
C TYR A 12 6.02 -7.10 10.69
N TYR A 13 6.89 -7.93 10.10
CA TYR A 13 6.98 -8.11 8.65
C TYR A 13 5.64 -8.57 8.05
N ASN A 14 5.01 -9.57 8.65
CA ASN A 14 3.70 -10.06 8.22
C ASN A 14 2.64 -8.95 8.27
N GLY A 15 2.64 -8.13 9.32
CA GLY A 15 1.77 -6.96 9.43
C GLY A 15 2.02 -5.92 8.32
N LEU A 16 3.28 -5.68 7.93
CA LEU A 16 3.62 -4.81 6.81
C LEU A 16 3.13 -5.37 5.47
N VAL A 17 3.28 -6.67 5.24
CA VAL A 17 2.80 -7.35 4.02
C VAL A 17 1.26 -7.29 3.92
N GLU A 18 0.54 -7.48 5.03
CA GLU A 18 -0.91 -7.32 5.04
C GLU A 18 -1.36 -5.90 4.73
N GLN A 19 -0.67 -4.90 5.31
CA GLN A 19 -0.94 -3.49 5.01
C GLN A 19 -0.65 -3.16 3.54
N GLN A 20 0.45 -3.68 2.98
CA GLN A 20 0.80 -3.54 1.58
C GLN A 20 -0.32 -4.06 0.67
N LYS A 21 -0.81 -5.28 0.91
CA LYS A 21 -1.92 -5.88 0.15
C LYS A 21 -3.19 -5.03 0.19
N LYS A 22 -3.55 -4.48 1.36
CA LYS A 22 -4.72 -3.60 1.51
C LYS A 22 -4.57 -2.32 0.67
N LEU A 23 -3.39 -1.70 0.70
CA LEU A 23 -3.11 -0.51 -0.11
C LEU A 23 -3.11 -0.81 -1.61
N GLU A 24 -2.57 -1.95 -2.02
CA GLU A 24 -2.61 -2.40 -3.43
C GLU A 24 -4.04 -2.60 -3.93
N GLU A 25 -4.90 -3.19 -3.11
CA GLU A 25 -6.32 -3.36 -3.44
C GLU A 25 -7.05 -2.00 -3.54
N GLN A 26 -6.80 -1.10 -2.60
CA GLN A 26 -7.33 0.26 -2.64
C GLN A 26 -6.88 1.00 -3.90
N LEU A 27 -5.58 0.94 -4.22
CA LEU A 27 -5.01 1.56 -5.42
C LEU A 27 -5.67 1.02 -6.69
N LYS A 28 -5.82 -0.31 -6.79
CA LYS A 28 -6.48 -0.98 -7.92
C LYS A 28 -7.92 -0.49 -8.10
N ASN A 29 -8.66 -0.31 -7.00
CA ASN A 29 -10.04 0.19 -7.04
C ASN A 29 -10.10 1.66 -7.49
N LEU A 30 -9.21 2.51 -7.01
CA LEU A 30 -9.10 3.92 -7.44
C LEU A 30 -8.72 4.01 -8.92
N GLU A 31 -7.76 3.20 -9.37
CA GLU A 31 -7.41 3.10 -10.78
C GLU A 31 -8.57 2.65 -11.66
N LYS A 32 -9.33 1.65 -11.21
CA LYS A 32 -10.50 1.17 -11.94
C LYS A 32 -11.54 2.28 -12.10
N ARG A 33 -11.76 3.08 -11.06
CA ARG A 33 -12.66 4.26 -11.13
C ARG A 33 -12.14 5.29 -12.12
N LEU A 34 -10.86 5.64 -12.06
CA LEU A 34 -10.25 6.64 -12.94
C LEU A 34 -10.10 6.17 -14.40
N LYS A 35 -10.01 4.86 -14.65
CA LYS A 35 -10.03 4.27 -16.00
C LYS A 35 -11.44 4.18 -16.59
N ASN A 36 -12.48 4.25 -15.75
CA ASN A 36 -13.86 4.23 -16.21
C ASN A 36 -14.23 5.60 -16.82
N LYS A 37 -14.25 5.68 -18.15
CA LYS A 37 -14.57 6.90 -18.89
C LYS A 37 -15.91 7.51 -18.49
N ALA A 38 -16.94 6.69 -18.27
CA ALA A 38 -18.26 7.18 -17.85
C ALA A 38 -18.19 7.89 -16.49
N TYR A 39 -17.38 7.38 -15.56
CA TYR A 39 -17.14 8.04 -14.28
C TYR A 39 -16.38 9.35 -14.45
N VAL A 40 -15.30 9.36 -15.24
CA VAL A 40 -14.49 10.57 -15.45
C VAL A 40 -15.28 11.68 -16.15
N ASP A 41 -16.12 11.32 -17.12
CA ASP A 41 -16.88 12.29 -17.93
C ASP A 41 -18.16 12.77 -17.22
N SER A 42 -18.78 11.93 -16.39
CA SER A 42 -20.09 12.24 -15.76
C SER A 42 -19.98 12.71 -14.30
N ALA A 43 -18.91 12.36 -13.60
CA ALA A 43 -18.76 12.76 -12.20
C ALA A 43 -18.36 14.25 -12.10
N PRO A 44 -18.78 14.95 -11.03
CA PRO A 44 -18.28 16.28 -10.70
C PRO A 44 -16.75 16.30 -10.70
N LYS A 45 -16.17 17.31 -11.37
CA LYS A 45 -14.71 17.48 -11.48
C LYS A 45 -14.00 17.38 -10.12
N LYS A 46 -14.58 17.96 -9.08
CA LYS A 46 -14.07 17.90 -7.70
C LYS A 46 -13.90 16.45 -7.21
N LEU A 47 -14.86 15.56 -7.47
CA LEU A 47 -14.79 14.16 -7.06
C LEU A 47 -13.72 13.39 -7.86
N VAL A 48 -13.56 13.69 -9.15
CA VAL A 48 -12.50 13.09 -9.98
C VAL A 48 -11.12 13.51 -9.47
N ASP A 49 -10.96 14.79 -9.13
CA ASP A 49 -9.71 15.34 -8.60
C ASP A 49 -9.40 14.80 -7.20
N GLU A 50 -10.40 14.68 -6.31
CA GLU A 50 -10.25 13.98 -5.01
C GLU A 50 -9.85 12.51 -5.20
N THR A 51 -10.43 11.81 -6.19
CA THR A 51 -10.07 10.41 -6.49
C THR A 51 -8.62 10.30 -6.98
N LYS A 52 -8.13 11.27 -7.77
CA LYS A 52 -6.72 11.33 -8.19
C LYS A 52 -5.79 11.63 -7.01
N ALA A 53 -6.17 12.56 -6.14
CA ALA A 53 -5.39 12.87 -4.94
C ALA A 53 -5.27 11.64 -4.02
N GLN A 54 -6.38 10.95 -3.75
CA GLN A 54 -6.39 9.69 -3.01
C GLN A 54 -5.51 8.63 -3.66
N LYS A 55 -5.52 8.53 -5.00
CA LYS A 55 -4.63 7.61 -5.72
C LYS A 55 -3.16 7.91 -5.40
N THR A 56 -2.75 9.17 -5.51
CA THR A 56 -1.37 9.60 -5.22
C THR A 56 -0.99 9.34 -3.76
N GLU A 57 -1.86 9.65 -2.80
CA GLU A 57 -1.62 9.38 -1.38
C GLU A 57 -1.41 7.88 -1.10
N VAL A 58 -2.24 7.03 -1.71
CA VAL A 58 -2.12 5.57 -1.58
C VAL A 58 -0.85 5.06 -2.26
N GLU A 59 -0.47 5.57 -3.43
CA GLU A 59 0.80 5.22 -4.11
C GLU A 59 2.01 5.56 -3.24
N GLU A 60 2.01 6.73 -2.60
CA GLU A 60 3.09 7.12 -1.69
C GLU A 60 3.13 6.25 -0.44
N ALA A 61 1.96 5.97 0.17
CA ALA A 61 1.86 5.08 1.32
C ALA A 61 2.38 3.68 0.98
N LEU A 62 2.00 3.15 -0.19
CA LEU A 62 2.46 1.86 -0.67
C LEU A 62 3.98 1.86 -0.85
N LYS A 63 4.56 2.91 -1.46
CA LYS A 63 6.02 3.05 -1.60
C LYS A 63 6.73 3.05 -0.23
N ARG A 64 6.17 3.73 0.77
CA ARG A 64 6.73 3.77 2.14
C ARG A 64 6.68 2.40 2.81
N ILE A 65 5.56 1.67 2.69
CA ILE A 65 5.42 0.33 3.27
C ILE A 65 6.31 -0.68 2.56
N THR A 66 6.36 -0.68 1.23
CA THR A 66 7.24 -1.56 0.45
C THR A 66 8.70 -1.37 0.84
N LYS A 67 9.15 -0.11 1.01
CA LYS A 67 10.52 0.16 1.45
C LYS A 67 10.81 -0.42 2.83
N GLN A 68 9.86 -0.29 3.77
CA GLN A 68 10.00 -0.85 5.12
C GLN A 68 10.00 -2.38 5.09
N ALA A 69 9.06 -2.99 4.37
CA ALA A 69 8.96 -4.44 4.24
C ALA A 69 10.26 -5.03 3.68
N ASN A 70 10.81 -4.45 2.61
CA ASN A 70 12.07 -4.91 2.01
C ASN A 70 13.25 -4.79 2.99
N SER A 71 13.33 -3.69 3.76
CA SER A 71 14.39 -3.51 4.74
C SER A 71 14.32 -4.55 5.88
N ILE A 72 13.11 -4.90 6.31
CA ILE A 72 12.89 -5.91 7.35
C ILE A 72 13.14 -7.31 6.79
N GLU A 73 12.71 -7.59 5.56
CA GLU A 73 12.99 -8.85 4.87
C GLU A 73 14.50 -9.11 4.75
N GLU A 74 15.27 -8.08 4.36
CA GLU A 74 16.73 -8.16 4.30
C GLU A 74 17.34 -8.42 5.69
N THR A 75 16.79 -7.78 6.73
CA THR A 75 17.22 -8.02 8.12
C THR A 75 16.96 -9.48 8.52
N LEU A 76 15.77 -10.01 8.23
CA LEU A 76 15.39 -11.40 8.50
C LEU A 76 16.26 -12.42 7.75
N ARG A 77 16.74 -12.09 6.54
CA ARG A 77 17.62 -12.96 5.75
C ARG A 77 19.05 -13.04 6.29
N ASN A 78 19.50 -12.01 7.02
CA ASN A 78 20.87 -11.87 7.50
C ASN A 78 21.09 -12.35 8.95
N ILE A 79 20.04 -12.87 9.61
CA ILE A 79 20.05 -13.35 11.01
C ILE A 79 19.67 -14.82 11.13
#